data_AF-A0A931YPT5-F1
#
_entry.id   AF-A0A931YPT5-F1
#
_cell.length_a   1.000
_cell.length_b   1.000
_cell.length_c   1.000
_cell.angle_alpha   90.00
_cell.angle_beta   90.00
_cell.angle_gamma   90.00
#
_symmetry.space_group_name_H-M   'P 1'
#
loop_
_entity.id
_entity.type
_entity.pdbx_description
1 polymer ?
#
loop_
_entity_poly.entity_id
_entity_poly.type
_entity_poly.pdbx_seq_one_letter_code
_entity_poly.pdbx_strand_id
1 'polypeptide(L)'
;MKKQKAEPGTATLTLVQFDTQEPYEVIHRFKPIREVPELSRETYVPRASTPLLDALGRGINDLDKSIADLKEEDRPSKVVVVVVTDGQENSSCEFRKDPIEKMVKEKTEKSAWQFVFLSADLVAIGDAMSVGIHADAVLLFEKTGKGSSGAWASLSQRTSDYRAQRKKKIGFQQDDRMHPDDPAKKKS
;
A
#
# COMPACT_ATOMS: atom_id res chain seq x y z
N MET A 1 10.65 2.99 6.03
CA MET A 1 11.63 3.17 4.92
C MET A 1 13.04 2.66 5.23
N LYS A 2 13.70 3.03 6.35
CA LYS A 2 15.10 2.62 6.65
C LYS A 2 15.40 1.13 6.43
N LYS A 3 14.56 0.24 6.97
CA LYS A 3 14.70 -1.22 6.79
C LYS A 3 14.67 -1.63 5.31
N GLN A 4 13.73 -1.09 4.53
CA GLN A 4 13.60 -1.39 3.10
C GLN A 4 14.80 -0.90 2.25
N LYS A 5 15.51 0.14 2.70
CA LYS A 5 16.76 0.60 2.07
C LYS A 5 17.94 -0.34 2.34
N ALA A 6 17.92 -1.03 3.47
CA ALA A 6 18.95 -1.96 3.93
C ALA A 6 18.73 -3.41 3.46
N GLU A 7 17.50 -3.76 3.03
CA GLU A 7 17.23 -5.09 2.45
C GLU A 7 18.08 -5.33 1.19
N PRO A 8 18.62 -6.54 1.00
CA PRO A 8 19.31 -6.92 -0.23
C PRO A 8 18.44 -6.75 -1.48
N GLY A 9 19.11 -6.61 -2.63
CA GLY A 9 18.47 -6.42 -3.93
C GLY A 9 18.13 -4.97 -4.26
N THR A 10 17.49 -4.78 -5.42
CA THR A 10 17.03 -3.48 -5.90
C THR A 10 15.55 -3.30 -5.57
N ALA A 11 15.15 -2.05 -5.32
CA ALA A 11 13.75 -1.67 -5.17
C ALA A 11 13.59 -0.20 -5.53
N THR A 12 12.46 0.11 -6.14
CA THR A 12 12.03 1.46 -6.50
C THR A 12 10.73 1.78 -5.78
N LEU A 13 10.48 3.06 -5.52
CA LEU A 13 9.23 3.55 -4.98
C LEU A 13 8.55 4.47 -5.99
N THR A 14 7.29 4.19 -6.26
CA THR A 14 6.35 5.18 -6.79
C THR A 14 5.50 5.66 -5.62
N LEU A 15 5.49 6.97 -5.36
CA LEU A 15 4.68 7.60 -4.33
C LEU A 15 3.61 8.43 -5.02
N VAL A 16 2.36 8.12 -4.70
CA VAL A 16 1.18 8.84 -5.17
C VAL A 16 0.46 9.41 -3.97
N GLN A 17 0.12 10.70 -4.04
CA GLN A 17 -0.84 11.33 -3.16
C GLN A 17 -2.17 11.47 -3.92
N PHE A 18 -3.29 11.36 -3.21
CA PHE A 18 -4.61 11.50 -3.79
C PHE A 18 -5.55 12.16 -2.79
N ASP A 19 -6.33 13.13 -3.27
CA ASP A 19 -7.43 13.77 -2.56
C ASP A 19 -8.40 14.43 -3.54
N THR A 20 -9.46 15.09 -3.09
CA THR A 20 -10.41 15.72 -4.03
C THR A 20 -9.90 16.99 -4.71
N GLN A 21 -8.81 17.60 -4.26
CA GLN A 21 -8.18 18.72 -4.95
C GLN A 21 -7.26 18.20 -6.07
N GLU A 22 -6.51 17.15 -5.77
CA GLU A 22 -5.69 16.42 -6.74
C GLU A 22 -5.93 14.90 -6.62
N PRO A 23 -6.88 14.35 -7.40
CA PRO A 23 -7.28 12.94 -7.29
C PRO A 23 -6.17 11.92 -7.55
N TYR A 24 -5.04 12.35 -8.12
CA TYR A 24 -3.89 11.50 -8.41
C TYR A 24 -2.64 12.34 -8.72
N GLU A 25 -1.82 12.62 -7.71
CA GLU A 25 -0.54 13.33 -7.82
C GLU A 25 0.63 12.36 -7.69
N VAL A 26 1.51 12.29 -8.69
CA VAL A 26 2.70 11.42 -8.65
C VAL A 26 3.91 12.21 -8.14
N ILE A 27 4.23 12.04 -6.87
CA ILE A 27 5.35 12.73 -6.20
C ILE A 27 6.69 12.10 -6.58
N HIS A 28 6.75 10.76 -6.63
CA HIS A 28 7.93 10.01 -7.06
C HIS A 28 7.50 8.90 -8.02
N ARG A 29 8.25 8.71 -9.10
CA ARG A 29 8.03 7.62 -10.07
C ARG A 29 9.29 6.76 -10.17
N PHE A 30 9.15 5.46 -9.89
CA PHE A 30 10.24 4.48 -9.92
C PHE A 30 11.55 4.95 -9.26
N LYS A 31 11.47 5.78 -8.22
CA LYS A 31 12.67 6.34 -7.58
C LYS A 31 13.40 5.24 -6.82
N PRO A 32 14.72 5.04 -7.01
CA PRO A 32 15.48 4.07 -6.22
C PRO A 32 15.25 4.28 -4.73
N ILE A 33 14.86 3.23 -4.01
CA ILE A 33 14.40 3.38 -2.62
C ILE A 33 15.46 4.00 -1.70
N ARG A 34 16.75 3.82 -2.04
CA ARG A 34 17.88 4.41 -1.31
C ARG A 34 17.88 5.93 -1.37
N GLU A 35 17.44 6.49 -2.49
CA GLU A 35 17.40 7.93 -2.79
C GLU A 35 16.08 8.60 -2.39
N VAL A 36 15.06 7.83 -2.01
CA VAL A 36 13.79 8.37 -1.53
C VAL A 36 14.03 9.11 -0.19
N PRO A 37 13.66 10.40 -0.07
CA PRO A 37 13.78 11.12 1.19
C PRO A 37 12.91 10.49 2.28
N GLU A 38 13.18 10.80 3.56
CA GLU A 38 12.26 10.36 4.61
C GLU A 38 10.91 11.05 4.45
N LEU A 39 9.83 10.25 4.43
CA LEU A 39 8.48 10.77 4.44
C LEU A 39 8.22 11.36 5.84
N SER A 40 8.08 12.67 5.90
CA SER A 40 7.73 13.42 7.11
C SER A 40 6.26 13.86 7.05
N ARG A 41 5.71 14.26 8.21
CA ARG A 41 4.37 14.87 8.29
C ARG A 41 4.26 16.19 7.53
N GLU A 42 5.38 16.84 7.20
CA GLU A 42 5.41 18.07 6.42
C GLU A 42 5.30 17.79 4.92
N THR A 43 5.76 16.61 4.48
CA THR A 43 5.75 16.16 3.09
C THR A 43 4.54 15.29 2.73
N TYR A 44 3.71 14.93 3.71
CA TYR A 44 2.54 14.07 3.53
C TYR A 44 1.42 14.53 4.46
N VAL A 45 0.54 15.39 3.93
CA VAL A 45 -0.62 15.92 4.64
C VAL A 45 -1.86 15.51 3.86
N PRO A 46 -2.63 14.51 4.33
CA PRO A 46 -3.92 14.21 3.73
C PRO A 46 -4.84 15.44 3.87
N ARG A 47 -5.47 15.84 2.77
CA ARG A 47 -6.43 16.95 2.70
C ARG A 47 -7.74 16.42 2.11
N ALA A 48 -8.86 17.05 2.45
CA ALA A 48 -10.15 16.83 1.81
C ALA A 48 -10.68 15.38 1.86
N SER A 49 -11.36 14.90 0.82
CA SER A 49 -12.07 13.62 0.81
C SER A 49 -11.25 12.49 0.15
N THR A 50 -11.78 11.26 0.11
CA THR A 50 -11.03 10.06 -0.30
C THR A 50 -11.61 9.46 -1.59
N PRO A 51 -11.06 9.79 -2.77
CA PRO A 51 -11.39 9.14 -4.04
C PRO A 51 -10.58 7.83 -4.20
N LEU A 52 -10.82 6.85 -3.33
CA LEU A 52 -10.09 5.58 -3.25
C LEU A 52 -10.19 4.74 -4.54
N LEU A 53 -11.39 4.60 -5.11
CA LEU A 53 -11.58 3.82 -6.34
C LEU A 53 -10.83 4.47 -7.52
N ASP A 54 -10.88 5.80 -7.63
CA ASP A 54 -10.17 6.53 -8.67
C ASP A 54 -8.64 6.40 -8.50
N ALA A 55 -8.16 6.52 -7.26
CA ALA A 55 -6.74 6.35 -6.94
C ALA A 55 -6.25 4.92 -7.28
N LEU A 56 -7.04 3.89 -6.95
CA LEU A 56 -6.73 2.50 -7.30
C LEU A 56 -6.74 2.28 -8.81
N GLY A 57 -7.80 2.72 -9.50
CA GLY A 57 -7.94 2.53 -10.95
C GLY A 57 -6.82 3.20 -11.73
N ARG A 58 -6.55 4.48 -11.42
CA ARG A 58 -5.44 5.24 -12.01
C ARG A 58 -4.10 4.62 -11.65
N GLY A 59 -3.88 4.28 -10.39
CA GLY A 59 -2.63 3.69 -9.90
C GLY A 59 -2.28 2.37 -10.58
N ILE A 60 -3.26 1.48 -10.75
CA ILE A 60 -3.06 0.20 -11.43
C ILE A 60 -2.75 0.44 -12.92
N ASN A 61 -3.54 1.25 -13.62
CA ASN A 61 -3.35 1.52 -15.05
C ASN A 61 -2.01 2.20 -15.34
N ASP A 62 -1.67 3.21 -14.53
CA ASP A 62 -0.43 3.97 -14.68
C ASP A 62 0.81 3.11 -14.42
N LEU A 63 0.78 2.30 -13.35
CA LEU A 63 1.89 1.39 -13.05
C LEU A 63 2.03 0.29 -14.10
N ASP A 64 0.92 -0.29 -14.56
CA ASP A 64 0.93 -1.33 -15.59
C ASP A 64 1.52 -0.82 -16.91
N LYS A 65 1.09 0.37 -17.34
CA LYS A 65 1.66 1.04 -18.51
C LYS A 65 3.15 1.31 -18.31
N SER A 66 3.53 1.84 -17.15
CA SER A 66 4.92 2.17 -16.88
C SER A 66 5.81 0.92 -16.86
N ILE A 67 5.32 -0.23 -16.38
CA ILE A 67 6.05 -1.51 -16.44
C ILE A 67 6.15 -2.05 -17.88
N ALA A 68 5.08 -1.88 -18.68
CA ALA A 68 5.07 -2.31 -20.08
C ALA A 68 6.12 -1.57 -20.92
N ASP A 69 6.33 -0.28 -20.62
CA ASP A 69 7.31 0.59 -21.27
C ASP A 69 8.77 0.29 -20.86
N LEU A 70 8.99 -0.50 -19.79
CA LEU A 70 10.33 -0.93 -19.39
C LEU A 70 10.84 -2.07 -20.27
N LYS A 71 12.16 -2.09 -20.47
CA LYS A 71 12.87 -3.26 -20.99
C LYS A 71 12.65 -4.45 -20.07
N GLU A 72 12.63 -5.65 -20.65
CA GLU A 72 12.37 -6.89 -19.91
C GLU A 72 13.31 -7.08 -18.70
N GLU A 73 14.60 -6.75 -18.86
CA GLU A 73 15.62 -6.81 -17.80
C GLU A 73 15.39 -5.82 -16.64
N ASP A 74 14.67 -4.73 -16.89
CA ASP A 74 14.37 -3.69 -15.91
C ASP A 74 13.00 -3.90 -15.24
N ARG A 75 12.19 -4.84 -15.73
CA ARG A 75 10.85 -5.10 -15.17
C ARG A 75 10.96 -5.66 -13.75
N PRO A 76 10.17 -5.14 -12.80
CA PRO A 76 10.22 -5.62 -11.43
C PRO A 76 9.71 -7.07 -11.36
N SER A 77 10.49 -7.94 -10.73
CA SER A 77 10.06 -9.33 -10.46
C SER A 77 8.93 -9.43 -9.42
N LYS A 78 8.68 -8.35 -8.68
CA LYS A 78 7.68 -8.24 -7.62
C LYS A 78 7.09 -6.84 -7.58
N VAL A 79 5.77 -6.75 -7.45
CA VAL A 79 5.06 -5.48 -7.29
C VAL A 79 4.26 -5.53 -5.99
N VAL A 80 4.41 -4.49 -5.17
CA VAL A 80 3.63 -4.29 -3.95
C VAL A 80 2.97 -2.93 -4.02
N VAL A 81 1.64 -2.92 -4.05
CA VAL A 81 0.80 -1.73 -3.98
C VAL A 81 0.35 -1.59 -2.53
N VAL A 82 0.73 -0.49 -1.89
CA VAL A 82 0.30 -0.16 -0.53
C VAL A 82 -0.61 1.05 -0.59
N VAL A 83 -1.82 0.91 -0.07
CA VAL A 83 -2.76 2.01 0.11
C VAL A 83 -2.84 2.33 1.60
N VAL A 84 -2.70 3.61 1.92
CA VAL A 84 -2.84 4.13 3.29
C VAL A 84 -3.79 5.31 3.25
N THR A 85 -4.85 5.26 4.06
CA THR A 85 -5.86 6.32 4.20
C THR A 85 -6.38 6.33 5.64
N ASP A 86 -6.93 7.43 6.10
CA ASP A 86 -7.67 7.51 7.37
C ASP A 86 -9.16 7.81 7.17
N GLY A 87 -9.67 7.70 5.94
CA GLY A 87 -11.07 7.87 5.58
C GLY A 87 -11.57 6.84 4.55
N GLN A 88 -12.89 6.64 4.54
CA GLN A 88 -13.62 5.76 3.62
C GLN A 88 -13.81 6.37 2.22
N GLU A 89 -14.09 5.52 1.22
CA GLU A 89 -14.48 5.96 -0.12
C GLU A 89 -15.73 6.85 -0.07
N ASN A 90 -15.64 8.04 -0.67
CA ASN A 90 -16.74 9.01 -0.67
C ASN A 90 -16.69 10.04 -1.80
N SER A 91 -15.80 9.91 -2.78
CA SER A 91 -15.56 10.97 -3.78
C SER A 91 -15.08 10.50 -5.15
N SER A 92 -14.95 9.20 -5.38
CA SER A 92 -14.61 8.66 -6.70
C SER A 92 -15.71 8.91 -7.72
N CYS A 93 -15.31 9.30 -8.93
CA CYS A 93 -16.21 9.67 -10.03
C CYS A 93 -15.87 8.96 -11.35
N GLU A 94 -14.67 8.40 -11.51
CA GLU A 94 -14.21 7.76 -12.74
C GLU A 94 -14.35 6.24 -12.70
N PHE A 95 -13.99 5.63 -11.57
CA PHE A 95 -14.02 4.19 -11.37
C PHE A 95 -15.13 3.78 -10.43
N ARG A 96 -15.72 2.62 -10.73
CA ARG A 96 -16.67 1.93 -9.86
C ARG A 96 -16.02 0.70 -9.25
N LYS A 97 -16.66 0.18 -8.20
CA LYS A 97 -16.21 -1.00 -7.47
C LYS A 97 -15.92 -2.20 -8.38
N ASP A 98 -16.86 -2.61 -9.22
CA ASP A 98 -16.73 -3.86 -10.01
C ASP A 98 -15.52 -3.84 -10.98
N PRO A 99 -15.25 -2.75 -11.73
CA PRO A 99 -14.00 -2.62 -12.48
C PRO A 99 -12.75 -2.77 -11.61
N ILE A 100 -12.70 -2.09 -10.45
CA ILE A 100 -11.52 -2.15 -9.57
C ILE A 100 -11.32 -3.56 -9.02
N GLU A 101 -12.40 -4.23 -8.60
CA GLU A 101 -12.34 -5.62 -8.13
C GLU A 101 -11.75 -6.55 -9.19
N LYS A 102 -12.20 -6.41 -10.46
CA LYS A 102 -11.64 -7.18 -11.58
C LYS A 102 -10.16 -6.89 -11.80
N MET A 103 -9.77 -5.62 -11.75
CA MET A 103 -8.37 -5.21 -11.92
C MET A 103 -7.48 -5.76 -10.81
N VAL A 104 -7.89 -5.63 -9.54
CA VAL A 104 -7.16 -6.16 -8.38
C VAL A 104 -7.01 -7.68 -8.50
N LYS A 105 -8.10 -8.38 -8.83
CA LYS A 105 -8.08 -9.84 -9.03
C LYS A 105 -7.12 -10.24 -10.14
N GLU A 106 -7.23 -9.61 -11.30
CA GLU A 106 -6.38 -9.91 -12.45
C GLU A 106 -4.89 -9.69 -12.15
N LYS A 107 -4.53 -8.54 -11.56
CA LYS A 107 -3.13 -8.24 -11.23
C LYS A 107 -2.58 -9.16 -10.13
N THR A 108 -3.43 -9.59 -9.20
CA THR A 108 -3.04 -10.56 -8.17
C THR A 108 -2.81 -11.95 -8.77
N GLU A 109 -3.72 -12.45 -9.60
CA GLU A 109 -3.69 -13.82 -10.11
C GLU A 109 -2.72 -14.00 -11.28
N LYS A 110 -2.64 -13.04 -12.21
CA LYS A 110 -1.86 -13.16 -13.45
C LYS A 110 -0.50 -12.48 -13.40
N SER A 111 -0.39 -11.42 -12.59
CA SER A 111 0.84 -10.60 -12.51
C SER A 111 1.53 -10.70 -11.16
N ALA A 112 1.00 -11.49 -10.23
CA ALA A 112 1.53 -11.69 -8.88
C ALA A 112 1.69 -10.40 -8.05
N TRP A 113 0.92 -9.35 -8.36
CA TRP A 113 0.91 -8.11 -7.57
C TRP A 113 0.37 -8.39 -6.17
N GLN A 114 0.93 -7.69 -5.17
CA GLN A 114 0.44 -7.72 -3.80
C GLN A 114 -0.25 -6.40 -3.49
N PHE A 115 -1.53 -6.44 -3.12
CA PHE A 115 -2.27 -5.27 -2.64
C PHE A 115 -2.34 -5.31 -1.12
N VAL A 116 -1.91 -4.23 -0.47
CA VAL A 116 -1.86 -4.11 0.98
C VAL A 116 -2.58 -2.82 1.38
N PHE A 117 -3.47 -2.90 2.36
CA PHE A 117 -4.29 -1.76 2.77
C PHE A 117 -4.14 -1.48 4.27
N LEU A 118 -3.85 -0.24 4.62
CA LEU A 118 -3.77 0.21 6.01
C LEU A 118 -4.75 1.36 6.20
N SER A 119 -5.58 1.29 7.23
CA SER A 119 -6.45 2.42 7.59
C SER A 119 -6.67 2.53 9.09
N ALA A 120 -7.02 3.74 9.54
CA ALA A 120 -7.54 3.99 10.88
C ALA A 120 -9.08 3.94 10.95
N ASP A 121 -9.74 3.80 9.80
CA ASP A 121 -11.19 3.76 9.65
C ASP A 121 -11.64 2.33 9.26
N LEU A 122 -12.52 1.74 10.07
CA LEU A 122 -13.05 0.40 9.83
C LEU A 122 -13.92 0.30 8.58
N VAL A 123 -14.62 1.37 8.18
CA VAL A 123 -15.41 1.38 6.95
C VAL A 123 -14.48 1.32 5.74
N ALA A 124 -13.35 2.04 5.76
CA ALA A 124 -12.34 1.97 4.71
C ALA A 124 -11.72 0.56 4.57
N ILE A 125 -11.58 -0.19 5.68
CA ILE A 125 -11.19 -1.61 5.64
C ILE A 125 -12.23 -2.42 4.88
N GLY A 126 -13.52 -2.17 5.13
CA GLY A 126 -14.63 -2.75 4.38
C GLY A 126 -14.56 -2.42 2.89
N ASP A 127 -14.32 -1.17 2.53
CA ASP A 127 -14.19 -0.72 1.14
C ASP A 127 -13.07 -1.48 0.41
N ALA A 128 -11.89 -1.58 1.04
CA ALA A 128 -10.74 -2.31 0.51
C ALA A 128 -11.04 -3.79 0.26
N MET A 129 -11.68 -4.46 1.22
CA MET A 129 -12.08 -5.86 1.08
C MET A 129 -13.13 -6.02 -0.01
N SER A 130 -14.03 -5.05 -0.14
CA SER A 130 -15.09 -5.07 -1.14
C SER A 130 -14.55 -5.04 -2.57
N VAL A 131 -13.37 -4.44 -2.79
CA VAL A 131 -12.68 -4.41 -4.10
C VAL A 131 -11.65 -5.53 -4.27
N GLY A 132 -11.73 -6.59 -3.46
CA GLY A 132 -10.93 -7.81 -3.64
C GLY A 132 -9.57 -7.80 -2.94
N ILE A 133 -9.25 -6.81 -2.10
CA ILE A 133 -8.05 -6.87 -1.25
C ILE A 133 -8.30 -7.88 -0.12
N HIS A 134 -7.49 -8.94 -0.08
CA HIS A 134 -7.67 -10.05 0.86
C HIS A 134 -7.53 -9.60 2.32
N ALA A 135 -8.37 -10.10 3.23
CA ALA A 135 -8.40 -9.70 4.65
C ALA A 135 -7.02 -9.79 5.35
N ASP A 136 -6.24 -10.82 5.07
CA ASP A 136 -4.86 -10.96 5.57
C ASP A 136 -3.97 -9.76 5.21
N ALA A 137 -4.19 -9.12 4.06
CA ALA A 137 -3.38 -7.99 3.59
C ALA A 137 -3.96 -6.62 4.00
N VAL A 138 -4.96 -6.62 4.88
CA VAL A 138 -5.58 -5.41 5.41
C VAL A 138 -5.28 -5.26 6.90
N LEU A 139 -4.87 -4.07 7.33
CA LEU A 139 -4.55 -3.76 8.73
C LEU A 139 -5.27 -2.49 9.19
N LEU A 140 -6.15 -2.64 10.19
CA LEU A 140 -6.70 -1.54 10.95
C LEU A 140 -5.67 -1.08 11.99
N PHE A 141 -5.40 0.21 12.07
CA PHE A 141 -4.48 0.78 13.07
C PHE A 141 -5.14 1.89 13.85
N GLU A 142 -4.68 2.14 15.07
CA GLU A 142 -5.20 3.25 15.86
C GLU A 142 -4.62 4.59 15.41
N LYS A 143 -5.44 5.64 15.41
CA LYS A 143 -5.01 7.02 15.12
C LYS A 143 -4.17 7.65 16.25
N THR A 144 -3.23 6.89 16.78
CA THR A 144 -2.26 7.25 17.81
C THR A 144 -0.84 7.09 17.26
N GLY A 145 0.13 7.83 17.82
CA GLY A 145 1.53 7.73 17.38
C GLY A 145 2.08 6.30 17.48
N LYS A 146 1.71 5.56 18.55
CA LYS A 146 2.09 4.15 18.73
C LYS A 146 1.38 3.23 17.73
N GLY A 147 0.07 3.40 17.52
CA GLY A 147 -0.73 2.61 16.58
C GLY A 147 -0.20 2.70 15.16
N SER A 148 -0.03 3.92 14.66
CA SER A 148 0.53 4.15 13.32
C SER A 148 1.96 3.61 13.20
N SER A 149 2.82 3.83 14.20
CA SER A 149 4.20 3.31 14.17
C SER A 149 4.24 1.79 14.13
N GLY A 150 3.36 1.12 14.88
CA GLY A 150 3.22 -0.34 14.86
C GLY A 150 2.79 -0.85 13.48
N ALA A 151 1.80 -0.21 12.86
CA ALA A 151 1.35 -0.57 11.52
C ALA A 151 2.46 -0.43 10.47
N TRP A 152 3.25 0.65 10.53
CA TRP A 152 4.43 0.84 9.66
C TRP A 152 5.51 -0.21 9.90
N ALA A 153 5.75 -0.60 11.15
CA ALA A 153 6.71 -1.65 11.50
C ALA A 153 6.26 -3.01 10.93
N SER A 154 4.99 -3.37 11.13
CA SER A 154 4.39 -4.59 10.57
C SER A 154 4.46 -4.59 9.05
N LEU A 155 4.01 -3.52 8.37
CA LEU A 155 4.11 -3.41 6.91
C LEU A 155 5.56 -3.58 6.43
N SER A 156 6.51 -2.91 7.09
CA SER A 156 7.93 -3.04 6.73
C SER A 156 8.43 -4.47 6.93
N GLN A 157 8.05 -5.16 8.01
CA GLN A 157 8.44 -6.55 8.23
C GLN A 157 7.86 -7.48 7.17
N ARG A 158 6.55 -7.39 6.89
CA ARG A 158 5.91 -8.26 5.89
C ARG A 158 6.43 -8.00 4.47
N THR A 159 6.71 -6.74 4.14
CA THR A 159 7.36 -6.39 2.87
C THR A 159 8.77 -6.95 2.78
N SER A 160 9.56 -6.88 3.86
CA SER A 160 10.88 -7.51 3.92
C SER A 160 10.82 -9.02 3.71
N ASP A 161 9.90 -9.72 4.38
CA ASP A 161 9.75 -11.17 4.24
C ASP A 161 9.34 -11.59 2.83
N TYR A 162 8.45 -10.81 2.20
CA TYR A 162 8.09 -11.01 0.80
C TYR A 162 9.27 -10.74 -0.13
N ARG A 163 9.98 -9.62 0.02
CA ARG A 163 11.17 -9.27 -0.79
C ARG A 163 12.25 -10.34 -0.70
N ALA A 164 12.57 -10.79 0.51
CA ALA A 164 13.54 -11.84 0.79
C ALA A 164 13.05 -13.26 0.45
N GLN A 165 11.87 -13.41 -0.16
CA GLN A 165 11.26 -14.70 -0.53
C GLN A 165 11.00 -15.66 0.66
N ARG A 166 11.01 -15.16 1.90
CA ARG A 166 10.65 -15.94 3.09
C ARG A 166 9.15 -16.25 3.12
N LYS A 167 8.35 -15.41 2.46
CA LYS A 167 6.91 -15.58 2.28
C LYS A 167 6.52 -15.35 0.82
N LYS A 168 5.53 -16.13 0.35
CA LYS A 168 4.99 -16.04 -1.02
C LYS A 168 4.01 -14.89 -1.22
N LYS A 169 3.36 -14.44 -0.15
CA LYS A 169 2.39 -13.33 -0.14
C LYS A 169 2.63 -12.43 1.07
N ILE A 170 2.20 -11.18 0.97
CA ILE A 170 2.13 -10.28 2.13
C ILE A 170 0.84 -10.58 2.90
N GLY A 171 0.96 -10.72 4.21
CA GLY A 171 -0.18 -10.93 5.11
C GLY A 171 0.20 -10.60 6.54
N PHE A 172 -0.67 -9.86 7.20
CA PHE A 172 -0.58 -9.49 8.60
C PHE A 172 -1.01 -10.66 9.49
N GLN A 173 -0.24 -10.86 10.56
CA GLN A 173 -0.47 -11.88 11.57
C GLN A 173 -1.33 -11.32 12.71
N GLN A 174 -1.79 -12.20 13.60
CA GLN A 174 -2.56 -11.78 14.78
C GLN A 174 -1.81 -10.74 15.61
N ASP A 175 -0.51 -10.94 15.84
CA ASP A 175 0.35 -10.01 16.59
C ASP A 175 0.41 -8.60 15.95
N ASP A 176 0.27 -8.49 14.63
CA ASP A 176 0.23 -7.19 13.93
C ASP A 176 -1.05 -6.42 14.26
N ARG A 177 -2.15 -7.15 14.53
CA ARG A 177 -3.49 -6.62 14.80
C ARG A 177 -3.74 -6.32 16.28
N MET A 178 -2.83 -6.72 17.17
CA MET A 178 -2.96 -6.48 18.61
C MET A 178 -2.68 -5.02 18.96
N HIS A 179 -3.32 -4.55 20.03
CA HIS A 179 -3.09 -3.21 20.58
C HIS A 179 -1.59 -3.01 20.87
N PRO A 180 -0.99 -1.83 20.59
CA PRO A 180 0.44 -1.60 20.81
C PRO A 180 0.92 -1.89 22.24
N ASP A 181 0.07 -1.67 23.24
CA ASP A 181 0.34 -1.93 24.65
C ASP A 181 -0.19 -3.30 25.14
N ASP A 182 -0.63 -4.17 24.22
CA ASP A 182 -1.05 -5.53 24.59
C ASP A 182 0.16 -6.33 25.11
N PRO A 183 0.11 -6.88 26.34
CA PRO A 183 1.24 -7.59 26.94
C PRO A 183 1.63 -8.86 26.18
N ALA A 184 0.72 -9.44 25.39
CA ALA A 184 0.99 -10.61 24.56
C ALA A 184 1.54 -10.25 23.17
N LYS A 185 1.61 -8.95 22.81
CA LYS A 185 2.17 -8.51 21.53
C LYS A 185 3.68 -8.71 21.51
N LYS A 186 4.15 -9.56 20.60
CA LYS A 186 5.59 -9.74 20.37
C LYS A 186 6.17 -8.45 19.77
N LYS A 187 7.28 -7.97 20.33
CA LYS A 187 8.05 -6.86 19.73
C LYS A 187 8.67 -7.37 18.43
N SER A 188 8.28 -6.78 17.31
CA SER A 188 8.79 -7.07 15.96
C SER A 188 10.10 -6.35 15.64
#